data_AF-A0A7W8QBL9-F1
#
_entry.id   AF-A0A7W8QBL9-F1
#
_cell.length_a   1.000
_cell.length_b   1.000
_cell.length_c   1.000
_cell.angle_alpha   90.00
_cell.angle_beta   90.00
_cell.angle_gamma   90.00
#
_symmetry.space_group_name_H-M   'P 1'
#
loop_
_entity.id
_entity.type
_entity.pdbx_description
1 polymer ?
#
loop_
_entity_poly.entity_id
_entity_poly.type
_entity_poly.pdbx_seq_one_letter_code
_entity_poly.pdbx_strand_id
1 'polypeptide(L)' 'MTNLEDAYRLFRCRTIMNCVDVCPKGLNPARAVGEIRTMLTRRTV' A
#
# COMPACT_ATOMS: atom_id res chain seq x y z
N MET A 1 18.58 -8.66 2.16
CA MET A 1 17.67 -7.50 1.97
C MET A 1 16.27 -8.07 1.87
N THR A 2 15.50 -7.91 2.94
CA THR A 2 14.35 -8.74 3.28
C THR A 2 13.12 -8.45 2.42
N ASN A 3 12.82 -9.42 1.55
CA ASN A 3 11.52 -10.05 1.40
C ASN A 3 10.35 -9.14 1.01
N LEU A 4 10.33 -8.81 -0.29
CA LEU A 4 9.11 -8.61 -1.08
C LEU A 4 8.30 -9.93 -1.26
N GLU A 5 8.58 -10.98 -0.48
CA GLU A 5 8.00 -12.33 -0.60
C GLU A 5 6.64 -12.49 0.08
N ASP A 6 6.12 -11.43 0.71
CA ASP A 6 4.87 -11.51 1.45
C ASP A 6 3.81 -10.69 0.70
N ALA A 7 3.33 -11.28 -0.40
CA ALA A 7 2.33 -10.70 -1.31
C ALA A 7 1.09 -10.17 -0.57
N TYR A 8 0.87 -10.63 0.68
CA TYR A 8 -0.29 -10.26 1.47
C TYR A 8 -0.10 -9.10 2.46
N ARG A 9 1.13 -8.61 2.71
CA ARG A 9 1.35 -7.49 3.66
C ARG A 9 0.61 -6.21 3.27
N LEU A 10 0.52 -5.95 1.97
CA LEU A 10 -0.23 -4.82 1.41
C LEU A 10 -1.74 -4.89 1.74
N PHE A 11 -2.31 -6.08 1.97
CA PHE A 11 -3.72 -6.22 2.36
C PHE A 11 -3.98 -5.87 3.84
N ARG A 12 -2.94 -5.68 4.67
CA ARG A 12 -3.11 -5.22 6.07
C ARG A 12 -3.56 -3.76 6.18
N CYS A 13 -3.38 -2.96 5.12
CA CYS A 13 -3.88 -1.59 5.10
C CYS A 13 -5.42 -1.59 5.12
N ARG A 14 -6.03 -1.01 6.16
CA ARG A 14 -7.49 -0.90 6.31
C ARG A 14 -8.06 0.42 5.81
N THR A 15 -7.29 1.19 5.05
CA THR A 15 -7.71 2.50 4.51
C THR A 15 -8.12 3.48 5.62
N ILE A 16 -7.48 3.42 6.79
CA ILE A 16 -7.72 4.33 7.93
C ILE A 16 -7.14 5.74 7.65
N MET A 17 -6.22 5.87 6.68
CA MET A 17 -5.63 7.13 6.22
C MET A 17 -4.72 7.89 7.19
N ASN A 18 -4.50 7.40 8.42
CA ASN A 18 -3.54 8.01 9.37
C ASN A 18 -2.14 8.27 8.79
N CYS A 19 -1.70 7.45 7.82
CA CYS A 19 -0.41 7.62 7.16
C CYS A 19 -0.32 8.87 6.28
N VAL A 20 -1.44 9.38 5.80
CA VAL A 20 -1.53 10.64 5.04
C VAL A 20 -1.51 11.82 6.00
N ASP A 21 -2.32 11.76 7.07
CA ASP A 21 -2.49 12.86 8.02
C ASP A 21 -1.21 13.17 8.81
N VAL A 22 -0.44 12.15 9.17
CA VAL A 22 0.81 12.32 9.92
C VAL A 22 2.00 12.69 9.03
N CYS A 23 1.85 12.66 7.70
CA CYS A 23 3.01 12.74 6.82
C CYS A 23 3.63 14.14 6.84
N PRO A 24 4.84 14.32 7.38
CA PRO A 24 5.49 15.64 7.44
C PRO A 24 5.93 16.16 6.07
N LYS A 25 5.87 15.30 5.03
CA LYS A 25 6.23 15.61 3.65
C LYS A 25 5.01 15.84 2.74
N GLY A 26 3.79 15.76 3.28
CA GLY A 26 2.56 15.86 2.48
C GLY A 26 2.40 14.76 1.43
N LEU A 27 3.06 13.60 1.62
CA LEU A 27 2.89 12.46 0.74
C LEU A 27 1.57 11.74 1.06
N ASN A 28 1.07 10.99 0.08
CA ASN A 28 -0.11 10.15 0.26
C ASN A 28 0.25 8.66 0.11
N PRO A 29 0.70 7.99 1.20
CA PRO A 29 1.04 6.57 1.17
C PRO A 29 -0.16 5.68 0.83
N ALA A 30 -1.37 6.09 1.19
CA ALA A 30 -2.57 5.32 0.91
C ALA A 30 -2.86 5.22 -0.60
N ARG A 31 -2.61 6.30 -1.36
CA ARG A 31 -2.74 6.27 -2.83
C ARG A 31 -1.78 5.26 -3.46
N ALA A 32 -0.51 5.29 -3.04
CA ALA A 32 0.49 4.35 -3.53
C ALA A 32 0.13 2.88 -3.23
N VAL A 33 -0.36 2.59 -2.01
CA VAL A 33 -0.85 1.25 -1.65
C VAL A 33 -2.03 0.82 -2.53
N GLY A 34 -2.94 1.74 -2.85
CA GLY A 34 -4.07 1.47 -3.76
C GLY A 34 -3.61 1.10 -5.17
N GLU A 35 -2.69 1.88 -5.74
CA GLU A 35 -2.11 1.61 -7.07
C GLU A 35 -1.42 0.23 -7.11
N ILE A 36 -0.64 -0.10 -6.08
CA ILE A 36 0.03 -1.39 -5.97
C ILE A 36 -0.98 -2.54 -5.85
N ARG A 37 -2.06 -2.39 -5.06
CA ARG A 37 -3.13 -3.39 -4.98
C ARG A 37 -3.77 -3.64 -6.34
N THR A 38 -4.10 -2.59 -7.08
CA THR A 38 -4.66 -2.72 -8.44
C THR A 38 -3.70 -3.46 -9.37
N MET A 39 -2.40 -3.16 -9.31
CA MET A 39 -1.39 -3.88 -10.10
C MET A 39 -1.29 -5.36 -9.72
N LEU A 40 -1.38 -5.69 -8.42
CA LEU A 40 -1.38 -7.08 -7.95
C LEU A 40 -2.64 -7.83 -8.38
N THR A 41 -3.83 -7.24 -8.22
CA THR A 41 -5.10 -7.84 -8.67
C THR A 41 -5.10 -8.10 -10.18
N ARG A 42 -4.53 -7.19 -10.97
CA ARG A 42 -4.37 -7.36 -12.44
C ARG A 42 -3.38 -8.46 -12.84
N ARG A 43 -2.44 -8.83 -11.96
CA ARG A 43 -1.47 -9.92 -12.22
C ARG A 43 -2.03 -11.29 -11.86
N THR A 44 -3.03 -11.35 -10.97
CA THR A 44 -3.62 -12.59 -10.45
C THR A 44 -4.89 -13.03 -11.20
N VAL A 45 -5.37 -12.23 -12.15
CA VAL A 45 -6.46 -12.57 -13.09
C VAL A 45 -5.87 -12.82 -14.46
#